data_AF-A0A2V8GC33-F1
#
_entry.id   AF-A0A2V8GC33-F1
#
_cell.length_a   1.000
_cell.length_b   1.000
_cell.length_c   1.000
_cell.angle_alpha   90.00
_cell.angle_beta   90.00
_cell.angle_gamma   90.00
#
_symmetry.space_group_name_H-M   'P 1'
#
loop_
_entity.id
_entity.type
_entity.pdbx_description
1 polymer ?
#
loop_
_entity_poly.entity_id
_entity_poly.type
_entity_poly.pdbx_seq_one_letter_code
_entity_poly.pdbx_strand_id
1 'polypeptide(L)'
;MSRLPPHTFATSPASWILLSAVCVAVDYYSGPYIQFPIVYLVPVSLASWYSGRRWGLGLALTLPLFRLAFRTVWDPPWSLAESVINAVIRITTLAVFAWAMDRISRQMRELRHMQLLEGMLGVCGNCKRIRDERDGGWQPLDTYVERHPESFTRDRCPECEKEAGDFFDRR
;
A
#
# COMPACT_ATOMS: atom_id res chain seq x y z
N MET A 1 14.18 14.30 4.64
CA MET A 1 14.82 13.03 4.22
C MET A 1 14.57 11.96 5.28
N SER A 2 13.36 11.39 5.33
CA SER A 2 13.08 10.19 6.11
C SER A 2 13.51 8.99 5.26
N ARG A 3 14.67 8.40 5.58
CA ARG A 3 15.09 7.12 5.01
C ARG A 3 14.12 6.06 5.51
N LEU A 4 13.10 5.75 4.71
CA LEU A 4 12.34 4.51 4.84
C LEU A 4 13.34 3.35 4.84
N PRO A 5 13.25 2.40 5.79
CA PRO A 5 14.22 1.31 5.88
C PRO A 5 14.21 0.46 4.60
N PRO A 6 15.36 -0.14 4.25
CA PRO A 6 15.49 -0.96 3.06
C PRO A 6 14.50 -2.13 3.12
N HIS A 7 13.68 -2.22 2.09
CA HIS A 7 12.58 -3.17 1.89
C HIS A 7 13.08 -4.61 1.64
N THR A 8 14.35 -4.90 1.93
CA THR A 8 15.07 -6.12 1.54
C THR A 8 14.55 -7.35 2.28
N PHE A 9 14.06 -7.21 3.51
CA PHE A 9 13.49 -8.34 4.25
C PHE A 9 12.09 -8.74 3.74
N ALA A 10 11.30 -7.77 3.26
CA ALA A 10 9.90 -7.99 2.89
C ALA A 10 9.69 -8.39 1.41
N THR A 11 10.75 -8.61 0.64
CA THR A 11 10.68 -8.98 -0.78
C THR A 11 11.33 -10.30 -1.14
N SER A 12 12.09 -10.92 -0.22
CA SER A 12 12.74 -12.20 -0.49
C SER A 12 11.79 -13.39 -0.24
N PRO A 13 11.75 -14.41 -1.12
CA PRO A 13 10.96 -15.63 -0.89
C PRO A 13 11.24 -16.33 0.46
N ALA A 14 12.49 -16.23 0.94
CA ALA A 14 12.93 -16.83 2.18
C ALA A 14 12.21 -16.26 3.42
N SER A 15 11.86 -14.97 3.43
CA SER A 15 11.16 -14.38 4.56
C SER A 15 9.72 -14.90 4.68
N TRP A 16 9.04 -15.12 3.55
CA TRP A 16 7.70 -15.72 3.55
C TRP A 16 7.71 -17.19 3.98
N ILE A 17 8.74 -17.93 3.59
CA ILE A 17 8.94 -19.31 4.04
C ILE A 17 9.18 -19.33 5.56
N LEU A 18 10.08 -18.50 6.08
CA LEU A 18 10.35 -18.39 7.52
C LEU A 18 9.08 -18.02 8.29
N LEU A 19 8.35 -17.01 7.81
CA LEU A 19 7.13 -16.55 8.45
C LEU A 19 6.03 -17.64 8.43
N SER A 20 5.90 -18.38 7.33
CA SER A 20 4.99 -19.52 7.24
C SER A 20 5.37 -20.63 8.23
N ALA A 21 6.67 -20.93 8.37
CA ALA A 21 7.16 -21.93 9.32
C ALA A 21 6.87 -21.52 10.77
N VAL A 22 7.01 -20.24 11.10
CA VAL A 22 6.63 -19.70 12.43
C VAL A 22 5.13 -19.86 12.67
N CYS A 23 4.27 -19.51 11.72
CA CYS A 23 2.82 -19.69 11.85
C CYS A 23 2.45 -21.16 12.07
N VAL A 24 3.07 -22.06 11.31
CA VAL A 24 2.88 -23.52 11.43
C VAL A 24 3.33 -24.03 12.80
N ALA A 25 4.48 -23.57 13.31
CA ALA A 25 4.95 -23.95 14.64
C ALA A 25 3.98 -23.46 15.73
N VAL A 26 3.49 -22.22 15.62
CA VAL A 26 2.48 -21.67 16.54
C VAL A 26 1.20 -22.51 16.51
N ASP A 27 0.71 -22.92 15.34
CA ASP A 27 -0.43 -23.82 15.23
C ASP A 27 -0.18 -25.17 15.90
N TYR A 28 1.03 -25.72 15.73
CA TYR A 28 1.45 -26.96 16.36
C TYR A 28 1.33 -26.89 17.89
N TYR A 29 1.86 -25.85 18.50
CA TYR A 29 1.81 -25.70 19.95
C TYR A 29 0.45 -25.26 20.49
N SER A 30 -0.37 -24.59 19.68
CA SER A 30 -1.70 -24.12 20.07
C SER A 30 -2.74 -25.26 20.14
N GLY A 31 -2.46 -26.40 19.50
CA GLY A 31 -3.32 -27.57 19.52
C GLY A 31 -4.63 -27.42 18.72
N PRO A 32 -5.50 -28.45 18.74
CA PRO A 32 -6.67 -28.51 17.86
C PRO A 32 -7.77 -27.50 18.24
N TYR A 33 -7.86 -27.09 19.51
CA TYR A 33 -8.95 -26.26 20.04
C TYR A 33 -8.87 -24.77 19.63
N ILE A 34 -7.68 -24.25 19.35
CA ILE A 34 -7.46 -22.82 19.14
C ILE A 34 -7.51 -22.48 17.65
N GLN A 35 -8.67 -22.04 17.15
CA GLN A 35 -8.90 -21.75 15.72
C GLN A 35 -8.79 -20.27 15.33
N PHE A 36 -7.89 -19.48 15.92
CA PHE A 36 -7.82 -18.04 15.63
C PHE A 36 -7.34 -17.70 14.20
N PRO A 37 -8.18 -17.06 13.36
CA PRO A 37 -7.78 -16.65 12.01
C PRO A 37 -6.73 -15.51 11.98
N ILE A 38 -6.62 -14.77 13.09
CA ILE A 38 -5.79 -13.56 13.20
C ILE A 38 -4.30 -13.87 12.98
N VAL A 39 -3.83 -15.04 13.40
CA VAL A 39 -2.41 -15.46 13.28
C VAL A 39 -1.97 -15.53 11.82
N TYR A 40 -2.88 -15.82 10.89
CA TYR A 40 -2.60 -15.88 9.44
C TYR A 40 -2.90 -14.58 8.70
N LEU A 41 -3.65 -13.68 9.32
CA LEU A 41 -4.02 -12.41 8.70
C LEU A 41 -2.79 -11.52 8.51
N VAL A 42 -1.90 -11.48 9.52
CA VAL A 42 -0.65 -10.71 9.48
C VAL A 42 0.28 -11.14 8.34
N PRO A 43 0.68 -12.43 8.21
CA PRO A 43 1.59 -12.85 7.14
C PRO A 43 0.98 -12.70 5.75
N VAL A 44 -0.32 -12.99 5.57
CA VAL A 44 -1.01 -12.84 4.29
C VAL A 44 -1.08 -11.36 3.88
N SER A 45 -1.38 -10.48 4.83
CA SER A 45 -1.45 -9.03 4.58
C SER A 45 -0.09 -8.46 4.20
N LEU A 46 0.97 -8.82 4.94
CA LEU A 46 2.34 -8.38 4.65
C LEU A 46 2.81 -8.91 3.27
N ALA A 47 2.57 -10.19 2.97
CA ALA A 47 2.96 -10.79 1.69
C ALA A 47 2.24 -10.15 0.51
N SER A 48 0.94 -9.88 0.64
CA SER A 48 0.16 -9.18 -0.38
C SER A 48 0.66 -7.75 -0.60
N TRP A 49 1.00 -7.04 0.48
CA TRP A 49 1.43 -5.65 0.43
C TRP A 49 2.81 -5.45 -0.22
N TYR A 50 3.79 -6.28 0.15
CA TYR A 50 5.19 -6.08 -0.25
C TYR A 50 5.62 -6.91 -1.46
N SER A 51 5.15 -8.15 -1.58
CA SER A 51 5.54 -9.08 -2.65
C SER A 51 4.44 -9.28 -3.70
N GLY A 52 3.26 -8.68 -3.48
CA GLY A 52 2.14 -8.64 -4.41
C GLY A 52 1.15 -9.79 -4.24
N ARG A 53 0.01 -9.68 -4.94
CA ARG A 53 -1.16 -10.57 -4.82
C ARG A 53 -0.86 -12.08 -4.86
N ARG A 54 0.08 -12.53 -5.70
CA ARG A 54 0.41 -13.96 -5.86
C ARG A 54 0.92 -14.60 -4.56
N TRP A 55 1.74 -13.88 -3.80
CA TRP A 55 2.31 -14.39 -2.55
C TRP A 55 1.27 -14.39 -1.43
N GLY A 56 0.46 -13.32 -1.34
CA GLY A 56 -0.67 -13.27 -0.40
C GLY A 56 -1.67 -14.39 -0.63
N LEU A 57 -2.09 -14.62 -1.88
CA LEU A 57 -3.01 -15.71 -2.22
C LEU A 57 -2.39 -17.10 -2.01
N GLY A 58 -1.11 -17.26 -2.32
CA GLY A 58 -0.37 -18.51 -2.05
C GLY A 58 -0.43 -18.88 -0.56
N LEU A 59 -0.09 -17.94 0.32
CA LEU A 59 -0.15 -18.15 1.78
C LEU A 59 -1.57 -18.36 2.29
N ALA A 60 -2.55 -17.64 1.73
CA ALA A 60 -3.97 -17.79 2.08
C ALA A 60 -4.51 -19.20 1.77
N LEU A 61 -3.89 -19.91 0.83
CA LEU A 61 -4.24 -21.29 0.47
C LEU A 61 -3.40 -22.32 1.22
N THR A 62 -2.08 -22.16 1.23
CA THR A 62 -1.16 -23.18 1.75
C THR A 62 -1.27 -23.35 3.26
N LEU A 63 -1.43 -22.27 4.03
CA LEU A 63 -1.47 -22.33 5.49
C LEU A 63 -2.73 -23.06 6.01
N PRO A 64 -3.97 -22.78 5.53
CA PRO A 64 -5.14 -23.56 5.92
C PRO A 64 -5.09 -25.02 5.47
N LEU A 65 -4.54 -25.31 4.28
CA LEU A 65 -4.37 -26.68 3.80
C LEU A 65 -3.37 -27.47 4.65
N PHE A 66 -2.26 -26.86 5.03
CA PHE A 66 -1.27 -27.47 5.91
C PHE A 66 -1.89 -27.82 7.27
N ARG A 67 -2.75 -26.94 7.80
CA ARG A 67 -3.46 -27.23 9.05
C ARG A 67 -4.46 -28.37 8.93
N LEU A 68 -5.07 -28.60 7.76
CA LEU A 68 -5.90 -29.77 7.52
C LEU A 68 -5.08 -31.07 7.63
N ALA A 69 -3.81 -31.05 7.21
CA ALA A 69 -2.91 -32.20 7.34
C ALA A 69 -2.66 -32.58 8.82
N PHE A 70 -2.70 -31.63 9.75
CA PHE A 70 -2.55 -31.93 11.18
C PHE A 70 -3.68 -32.77 11.79
N ARG A 71 -4.79 -32.98 11.06
CA ARG A 71 -5.82 -33.95 11.47
C ARG A 71 -5.27 -35.37 11.63
N THR A 72 -4.19 -35.73 10.95
CA THR A 72 -3.55 -37.05 11.11
C THR A 72 -2.66 -37.14 12.35
N VAL A 73 -2.31 -36.00 12.95
CA VAL A 73 -1.38 -35.90 14.10
C VAL A 73 -2.14 -35.66 15.40
N TRP A 74 -3.18 -34.83 15.37
CA TRP A 74 -4.12 -34.69 16.49
C TRP A 74 -5.42 -35.35 16.10
N ASP A 75 -5.85 -36.37 16.85
CA ASP A 75 -7.21 -36.92 16.77
C ASP A 75 -8.20 -35.87 17.29
N PRO A 76 -8.78 -35.04 16.41
CA PRO A 76 -9.44 -33.85 16.87
C PRO A 76 -10.94 -34.19 17.06
N PRO A 77 -11.63 -33.62 18.06
CA PRO A 77 -12.98 -34.08 18.43
C PRO A 77 -14.05 -33.84 17.35
N TRP A 78 -13.77 -32.96 16.40
CA TRP A 78 -14.62 -32.58 15.28
C TRP A 78 -14.52 -33.54 14.08
N SER A 79 -15.63 -33.64 13.35
CA SER A 79 -15.78 -34.40 12.12
C SER A 79 -14.91 -33.88 10.96
N LEU A 80 -14.78 -34.70 9.92
CA LEU A 80 -14.10 -34.30 8.68
C LEU A 80 -14.83 -33.13 7.99
N ALA A 81 -16.17 -33.14 8.01
CA ALA A 81 -16.98 -32.08 7.42
C ALA A 81 -16.72 -30.72 8.07
N GLU A 82 -16.66 -30.66 9.41
CA GLU A 82 -16.34 -29.43 10.14
C GLU A 82 -14.92 -28.93 9.83
N SER A 83 -13.96 -29.86 9.70
CA SER A 83 -12.58 -29.52 9.32
C SER A 83 -12.52 -28.89 7.93
N VAL A 84 -13.25 -29.44 6.97
CA VAL A 84 -13.34 -28.91 5.60
C VAL A 84 -14.04 -27.55 5.58
N ILE A 85 -15.17 -27.41 6.28
CA ILE A 85 -15.90 -26.13 6.37
C ILE A 85 -14.99 -25.04 6.97
N ASN A 86 -14.29 -25.33 8.07
CA ASN A 86 -13.35 -24.40 8.69
C ASN A 86 -12.20 -24.01 7.75
N ALA A 87 -11.67 -24.96 6.98
CA ALA A 87 -10.65 -24.69 5.98
C ALA A 87 -11.19 -23.77 4.86
N VAL A 88 -12.39 -24.03 4.34
CA VAL A 88 -13.03 -23.21 3.31
C VAL A 88 -13.26 -21.79 3.81
N ILE A 89 -13.89 -21.63 4.99
CA ILE A 89 -14.12 -20.30 5.59
C ILE A 89 -12.82 -19.53 5.73
N ARG A 90 -11.76 -20.19 6.20
CA ARG A 90 -10.45 -19.55 6.41
C ARG A 90 -9.79 -19.17 5.10
N ILE A 91 -9.82 -20.03 4.09
CA ILE A 91 -9.29 -19.73 2.75
C ILE A 91 -10.03 -18.54 2.14
N THR A 92 -11.37 -18.54 2.19
CA THR A 92 -12.19 -17.44 1.66
C THR A 92 -11.89 -16.13 2.38
N THR A 93 -11.85 -16.15 3.71
CA THR A 93 -11.57 -14.94 4.53
C THR A 93 -10.18 -14.39 4.19
N LEU A 94 -9.14 -15.23 4.20
CA LEU A 94 -7.78 -14.80 3.91
C LEU A 94 -7.61 -14.34 2.45
N ALA A 95 -8.30 -14.97 1.50
CA ALA A 95 -8.28 -14.55 0.10
C ALA A 95 -8.93 -13.17 -0.09
N VAL A 96 -10.06 -12.89 0.58
CA VAL A 96 -10.70 -11.57 0.57
C VAL A 96 -9.77 -10.52 1.19
N PHE A 97 -9.15 -10.80 2.33
CA PHE A 97 -8.17 -9.89 2.94
C PHE A 97 -6.96 -9.66 2.04
N ALA A 98 -6.40 -10.71 1.44
CA ALA A 98 -5.27 -10.60 0.52
C ALA A 98 -5.62 -9.70 -0.68
N TRP A 99 -6.82 -9.88 -1.25
CA TRP A 99 -7.33 -9.05 -2.34
C TRP A 99 -7.52 -7.59 -1.92
N ALA A 100 -8.14 -7.35 -0.76
CA ALA A 100 -8.36 -6.02 -0.22
C ALA A 100 -7.02 -5.29 0.02
N MET A 101 -6.03 -5.96 0.60
CA MET A 101 -4.71 -5.39 0.84
C MET A 101 -3.96 -5.07 -0.47
N ASP A 102 -4.05 -5.92 -1.49
CA ASP A 102 -3.46 -5.61 -2.82
C ASP A 102 -4.13 -4.38 -3.43
N ARG A 103 -5.46 -4.25 -3.30
CA ARG A 103 -6.21 -3.10 -3.81
C ARG A 103 -5.83 -1.80 -3.09
N ILE A 104 -5.80 -1.80 -1.77
CA ILE A 104 -5.38 -0.64 -0.95
C ILE A 104 -3.94 -0.24 -1.28
N SER A 105 -3.04 -1.23 -1.38
CA SER A 105 -1.63 -0.99 -1.71
C SER A 105 -1.46 -0.36 -3.10
N ARG A 106 -2.28 -0.77 -4.09
CA ARG A 106 -2.30 -0.12 -5.43
C ARG A 106 -2.82 1.30 -5.37
N GLN A 107 -3.93 1.55 -4.69
CA GLN A 107 -4.50 2.89 -4.54
C GLN A 107 -3.53 3.83 -3.81
N MET A 108 -2.86 3.36 -2.75
CA MET A 108 -1.85 4.16 -2.06
C MET A 108 -0.64 4.47 -2.93
N ARG A 109 -0.26 3.59 -3.88
CA ARG A 109 0.81 3.88 -4.85
C ARG A 109 0.36 4.95 -5.84
N GLU A 110 -0.84 4.84 -6.38
CA GLU A 110 -1.43 5.83 -7.30
C GLU A 110 -1.57 7.20 -6.64
N LEU A 111 -2.09 7.25 -5.40
CA LEU A 111 -2.16 8.48 -4.60
C LEU A 111 -0.78 9.07 -4.32
N ARG A 112 0.24 8.24 -4.06
CA ARG A 112 1.63 8.72 -3.90
C ARG A 112 2.19 9.31 -5.18
N HIS A 113 1.85 8.74 -6.33
CA HIS A 113 2.24 9.30 -7.63
C HIS A 113 1.55 10.66 -7.87
N MET A 114 0.28 10.81 -7.51
CA MET A 114 -0.44 12.09 -7.59
C MET A 114 0.11 13.14 -6.61
N GLN A 115 0.40 12.75 -5.35
CA GLN A 115 1.02 13.64 -4.37
C GLN A 115 2.47 14.04 -4.73
N LEU A 116 3.13 13.28 -5.62
CA LEU A 116 4.41 13.65 -6.22
C LEU A 116 4.26 14.57 -7.44
N LEU A 117 3.08 14.61 -8.06
CA LEU A 117 2.75 15.51 -9.16
C LEU A 117 2.29 16.90 -8.66
N GLU A 118 1.84 16.99 -7.42
CA GLU A 118 1.66 18.26 -6.72
C GLU A 118 2.94 18.58 -5.93
N GLY A 119 3.95 19.08 -6.64
CA GLY A 119 5.14 19.65 -6.03
C GLY A 119 4.71 20.78 -5.08
N MET A 120 4.62 20.50 -3.78
CA MET A 120 4.52 21.54 -2.77
C MET A 120 5.84 22.32 -2.82
N LEU A 121 5.85 23.40 -3.59
CA LEU A 121 6.98 24.32 -3.61
C LEU A 121 7.29 24.72 -2.16
N GLY A 122 8.51 24.44 -1.72
CA GLY A 122 8.94 24.78 -0.37
C GLY A 122 8.96 26.30 -0.21
N VAL A 123 7.91 26.88 0.37
CA VAL A 123 7.84 28.31 0.68
C VAL A 123 8.37 28.56 2.09
N CYS A 124 9.26 29.53 2.25
CA CYS A 124 9.75 29.94 3.56
C CYS A 124 8.65 30.67 4.34
N GLY A 125 8.26 30.15 5.50
CA GLY A 125 7.22 30.76 6.35
C GLY A 125 7.54 32.17 6.86
N ASN A 126 8.82 32.58 6.86
CA ASN A 126 9.23 33.90 7.34
C ASN A 126 9.36 34.93 6.22
N CYS A 127 10.01 34.58 5.11
CA CYS A 127 10.34 35.53 4.03
C CYS A 127 9.66 35.24 2.69
N LYS A 128 8.77 34.23 2.63
CA LYS A 128 8.00 33.83 1.43
C LYS A 128 8.82 33.51 0.17
N ARG A 129 10.14 33.36 0.28
CA ARG A 129 11.00 32.85 -0.79
C ARG A 129 10.69 31.38 -1.05
N ILE A 130 10.92 30.95 -2.29
CA ILE A 130 10.68 29.59 -2.77
C ILE A 130 12.02 28.87 -2.90
N ARG A 131 12.06 27.63 -2.42
CA ARG A 131 13.21 26.75 -2.59
C ARG A 131 13.15 26.06 -3.94
N ASP A 132 14.17 26.28 -4.75
CA ASP A 132 14.36 25.56 -6.00
C ASP A 132 14.77 24.11 -5.70
N GLU A 133 14.04 23.14 -6.24
CA GLU A 133 14.37 21.72 -6.03
C GLU A 133 15.58 21.27 -6.85
N ARG A 134 15.89 21.94 -7.97
CA ARG A 134 17.02 21.59 -8.84
C ARG A 134 18.35 22.01 -8.22
N ASP A 135 18.41 23.23 -7.70
CA ASP A 135 19.66 23.84 -7.20
C ASP A 135 19.71 23.93 -5.67
N GLY A 136 18.60 23.71 -4.97
CA GLY A 136 18.48 23.80 -3.52
C GLY A 136 18.51 25.23 -2.96
N GLY A 137 18.66 26.24 -3.83
CA GLY A 137 18.73 27.66 -3.49
C GLY A 137 17.37 28.28 -3.19
N TRP A 138 17.37 29.39 -2.44
CA TRP A 138 16.17 30.17 -2.15
C TRP A 138 16.09 31.38 -3.08
N GLN A 139 14.98 31.51 -3.81
CA GLN A 139 14.76 32.62 -4.74
C GLN A 139 13.37 33.25 -4.54
N PRO A 140 13.17 34.52 -4.92
CA PRO A 140 11.84 35.13 -4.97
C PRO A 140 10.89 34.35 -5.90
N LEU A 141 9.58 34.46 -5.64
CA LEU A 141 8.53 33.80 -6.45
C LEU A 141 8.65 34.20 -7.93
N ASP A 142 8.82 35.48 -8.24
CA ASP A 142 8.86 35.98 -9.62
C ASP A 142 10.00 35.33 -10.41
N THR A 143 11.20 35.28 -9.82
CA THR A 143 12.37 34.61 -10.42
C THR A 143 12.14 33.11 -10.60
N TYR A 144 11.40 32.47 -9.68
CA TYR A 144 11.06 31.06 -9.81
C TYR A 144 10.11 30.82 -11.00
N VAL A 145 9.04 31.62 -11.10
CA VAL A 145 8.02 31.53 -12.17
C VAL A 145 8.62 31.77 -13.55
N GLU A 146 9.51 32.76 -13.68
CA GLU A 146 10.21 33.03 -14.94
C GLU A 146 11.09 31.86 -15.39
N ARG A 147 11.72 31.15 -14.44
CA ARG A 147 12.61 30.02 -14.73
C ARG A 147 11.85 28.69 -14.95
N HIS A 148 10.63 28.58 -14.45
CA HIS A 148 9.83 27.35 -14.46
C HIS A 148 8.39 27.60 -14.93
N PRO A 149 8.19 28.16 -16.14
CA PRO A 149 6.85 28.45 -16.66
C PRO A 149 5.98 27.20 -16.86
N GLU A 150 6.60 26.01 -16.97
CA GLU A 150 5.92 24.71 -17.07
C GLU A 150 5.27 24.26 -15.75
N SER A 151 5.71 24.79 -14.62
CA SER A 151 5.25 24.38 -13.29
C SER A 151 3.93 25.05 -12.88
N PHE A 152 3.41 25.97 -13.69
CA PHE A 152 2.21 26.75 -13.38
C PHE A 152 1.15 26.59 -14.48
N THR A 153 -0.08 26.32 -14.07
CA THR A 153 -1.25 26.37 -14.97
C THR A 153 -1.50 27.81 -15.41
N ARG A 154 -1.67 28.01 -16.72
CA ARG A 154 -2.03 29.30 -17.30
C ARG A 154 -3.55 29.45 -17.38
N ASP A 155 -4.18 29.53 -16.21
CA ASP A 155 -5.58 29.94 -16.14
C ASP A 155 -5.70 31.46 -16.16
N ARG A 156 -6.77 31.98 -16.79
CA ARG A 156 -7.12 33.39 -16.76
C ARG A 156 -8.29 33.58 -15.81
N CYS A 157 -8.24 34.63 -14.99
CA CYS A 157 -9.36 34.94 -14.11
C CYS A 157 -10.54 35.52 -14.90
N PRO A 158 -11.78 35.41 -14.38
CA PRO A 158 -12.98 35.93 -15.05
C PRO A 158 -12.93 37.44 -15.33
N GLU A 159 -12.16 38.21 -14.57
CA GLU A 159 -11.97 39.65 -14.81
C GLU A 159 -11.12 39.90 -16.05
N CYS A 160 -10.00 39.18 -16.21
CA CYS A 160 -9.15 39.27 -17.39
C CYS A 160 -9.86 38.77 -18.66
N GLU A 161 -10.77 37.80 -18.54
CA GLU A 161 -11.59 37.36 -19.68
C GLU A 161 -12.60 38.43 -20.12
N LYS A 162 -13.20 39.16 -19.17
CA LYS A 162 -14.12 40.27 -19.48
C LYS A 162 -13.41 41.44 -20.15
N GLU A 163 -12.25 41.85 -19.63
CA GLU A 163 -11.46 42.93 -20.25
C GLU A 163 -10.98 42.57 -21.66
N ALA A 164 -10.65 41.30 -21.92
CA ALA A 164 -10.33 40.85 -23.26
C ALA A 164 -11.52 41.02 -24.22
N GLY A 165 -12.74 40.70 -23.77
CA GLY A 165 -13.97 40.91 -24.54
C GLY A 165 -14.23 42.39 -24.83
N ASP A 166 -14.12 43.24 -23.81
CA ASP A 166 -14.33 44.69 -23.92
C ASP A 166 -13.30 45.37 -24.84
N PHE A 167 -12.09 44.82 -24.95
CA PHE A 167 -11.06 45.33 -25.87
C PHE A 167 -11.39 45.04 -27.34
N PHE A 168 -12.05 43.91 -27.63
CA PHE A 168 -12.48 43.58 -28.99
C PHE A 168 -13.70 44.39 -29.43
N ASP A 169 -14.58 44.78 -28.51
CA ASP A 169 -15.81 45.53 -28.81
C ASP A 169 -15.57 47.04 -29.04
N ARG A 170 -14.35 47.54 -28.76
CA ARG A 170 -13.94 48.95 -28.95
C ARG A 170 -13.13 49.22 -30.23
N ARG A 171 -12.98 48.24 -31.12
CA ARG A 171 -12.26 48.37 -32.41
C ARG A 171 -13.20 48.27 -33.60
#